data_AF-A0A7Y2QBH3-F1
#
_entry.id   AF-A0A7Y2QBH3-F1
#
_cell.length_a   1.000
_cell.length_b   1.000
_cell.length_c   1.000
_cell.angle_alpha   90.00
_cell.angle_beta   90.00
_cell.angle_gamma   90.00
#
_symmetry.space_group_name_H-M   'P 1'
#
loop_
_entity.id
_entity.type
_entity.pdbx_description
1 polymer ?
#
loop_
_entity_poly.entity_id
_entity_poly.type
_entity_poly.pdbx_seq_one_letter_code
_entity_poly.pdbx_strand_id
1 'polypeptide(L)'
;APASVIKLSMENRLAVGQRADFTVFDLVDSDVEATDSNGDVSVLMKLFEPRYAVIGSEAIAASRYIPRARRLVRHSHGYSYR
;
A
#
# COMPACT_ATOMS: atom_id res chain seq x y z
N ALA A 1 1.94 -18.70 0.23
CA ALA A 1 1.54 -17.28 0.18
C ALA A 1 1.48 -16.73 1.61
N PRO A 2 1.57 -15.41 1.86
CA PRO A 2 1.63 -14.86 3.22
C PRO A 2 0.56 -15.40 4.19
N ALA A 3 -0.67 -15.63 3.68
CA ALA A 3 -1.78 -16.20 4.45
C ALA A 3 -1.48 -17.57 5.11
N SER A 4 -0.65 -18.41 4.50
CA SER A 4 -0.35 -19.75 5.03
C SER A 4 0.45 -19.71 6.34
N VAL A 5 1.24 -18.65 6.55
CA VAL A 5 2.05 -18.47 7.78
C VAL A 5 1.14 -18.33 9.01
N ILE A 6 0.00 -17.66 8.85
CA ILE A 6 -1.00 -17.45 9.90
C ILE A 6 -2.13 -18.50 9.85
N LYS A 7 -1.95 -19.59 9.10
CA LYS A 7 -2.94 -20.67 8.93
C LYS A 7 -4.29 -20.20 8.40
N LEU A 8 -4.31 -19.11 7.63
CA LEU A 8 -5.51 -18.60 6.98
C LEU A 8 -5.71 -19.31 5.64
N SER A 9 -6.79 -20.07 5.50
CA SER A 9 -7.12 -20.74 4.25
C SER A 9 -7.60 -19.73 3.19
N MET A 10 -7.05 -19.85 1.99
CA MET A 10 -7.40 -19.05 0.81
C MET A 10 -8.05 -19.91 -0.30
N GLU A 11 -8.39 -21.15 0.00
CA GLU A 11 -9.02 -22.07 -0.96
C GLU A 11 -10.50 -21.74 -1.14
N ASN A 12 -11.02 -21.94 -2.36
CA ASN A 12 -12.44 -21.85 -2.71
C ASN A 12 -13.13 -20.54 -2.27
N ARG A 13 -12.40 -19.42 -2.10
CA ARG A 13 -12.95 -18.13 -1.62
C ARG A 13 -13.99 -17.49 -2.55
N LEU A 14 -14.06 -17.94 -3.81
CA LEU A 14 -15.09 -17.55 -4.77
C LEU A 14 -16.30 -18.49 -4.80
N ALA A 15 -16.28 -19.60 -4.04
CA ALA A 15 -17.38 -20.53 -4.00
C ALA A 15 -18.61 -19.92 -3.30
N VAL A 16 -19.80 -20.30 -3.77
CA VAL A 16 -21.06 -19.87 -3.18
C VAL A 16 -21.12 -20.30 -1.70
N GLY A 17 -21.60 -19.38 -0.85
CA GLY A 17 -21.70 -19.59 0.60
C GLY A 17 -20.43 -19.22 1.39
N GLN A 18 -19.31 -18.93 0.72
CA GLN A 18 -18.15 -18.37 1.39
C GLN A 18 -18.36 -16.89 1.75
N ARG A 19 -17.80 -16.47 2.88
CA ARG A 19 -17.80 -15.07 3.29
C ARG A 19 -16.94 -14.26 2.31
N ALA A 20 -17.50 -13.18 1.76
CA ALA A 20 -16.77 -12.28 0.90
C ALA A 20 -15.59 -11.63 1.65
N ASP A 21 -14.42 -11.65 1.03
CA ASP A 21 -13.18 -11.11 1.57
C ASP A 21 -12.27 -10.78 0.38
N PHE A 22 -12.45 -9.58 -0.17
CA PHE A 22 -11.86 -9.17 -1.43
C PHE A 22 -11.20 -7.80 -1.34
N THR A 23 -10.14 -7.61 -2.11
CA THR A 23 -9.59 -6.30 -2.41
C THR A 23 -9.78 -6.03 -3.90
N VAL A 24 -10.56 -5.00 -4.24
CA VAL A 24 -10.75 -4.54 -5.61
C VAL A 24 -9.73 -3.45 -5.89
N PHE A 25 -8.94 -3.62 -6.94
CA PHE A 25 -7.90 -2.68 -7.32
C PHE A 25 -7.71 -2.64 -8.84
N ASP A 26 -7.21 -1.52 -9.34
CA ASP A 26 -6.75 -1.37 -10.72
C ASP A 26 -5.21 -1.48 -10.78
N LEU A 27 -4.68 -1.88 -11.92
CA LEU A 27 -3.26 -1.72 -12.26
C LEU A 27 -3.16 -0.63 -13.32
N VAL A 28 -2.67 0.55 -12.93
CA VAL A 28 -2.63 1.75 -13.78
C VAL A 28 -1.20 2.12 -14.15
N ASP A 29 -1.01 2.76 -15.29
CA ASP A 29 0.28 3.38 -15.64
C ASP A 29 0.57 4.58 -14.71
N SER A 30 1.84 4.84 -14.45
CA SER A 30 2.29 5.81 -13.46
C SER A 30 3.72 6.28 -13.74
N ASP A 31 4.08 7.44 -13.18
CA ASP A 31 5.42 8.02 -13.16
C ASP A 31 5.84 8.42 -11.72
N VAL A 32 5.22 7.82 -10.69
CA VAL A 32 5.50 8.13 -9.28
C VAL A 32 6.87 7.61 -8.85
N GLU A 33 7.68 8.49 -8.29
CA GLU A 33 8.93 8.11 -7.61
C GLU A 33 8.67 7.52 -6.23
N ALA A 34 9.35 6.41 -5.93
CA ALA A 34 9.36 5.77 -4.62
C ALA A 34 10.80 5.60 -4.15
N THR A 35 11.04 5.91 -2.87
CA THR A 35 12.34 5.74 -2.22
C THR A 35 12.30 4.49 -1.35
N ASP A 36 13.33 3.65 -1.45
CA ASP A 36 13.47 2.48 -0.59
C ASP A 36 14.14 2.81 0.76
N SER A 37 14.39 1.80 1.59
CA SER A 37 15.04 1.98 2.89
C SER A 37 16.53 2.34 2.81
N ASN A 38 17.20 2.09 1.68
CA ASN A 38 18.59 2.45 1.44
C ASN A 38 18.73 3.89 0.93
N GLY A 39 17.62 4.52 0.55
CA GLY A 39 17.59 5.86 -0.02
C GLY A 39 17.64 5.87 -1.54
N ASP A 40 17.63 4.70 -2.19
CA ASP A 40 17.60 4.59 -3.64
C ASP A 40 16.21 4.98 -4.15
N VAL A 41 16.17 5.75 -5.24
CA VAL A 41 14.93 6.25 -5.85
C VAL A 41 14.67 5.49 -7.15
N SER A 42 13.43 5.01 -7.30
CA SER A 42 12.96 4.36 -8.53
C SER A 42 11.61 4.92 -8.96
N VAL A 43 11.38 5.00 -10.27
CA VAL A 43 10.11 5.47 -10.83
C VAL A 43 9.21 4.26 -11.11
N LEU A 44 8.05 4.22 -10.46
CA LEU A 44 7.08 3.15 -10.59
C LEU A 44 6.22 3.37 -11.85
N MET A 45 6.55 2.67 -12.92
CA MET A 45 5.84 2.73 -14.22
C MET A 45 4.39 2.24 -14.15
N LYS A 46 4.08 1.40 -13.15
CA LYS A 46 2.72 0.91 -12.87
C LYS A 46 2.45 0.94 -11.37
N LEU A 47 1.19 1.19 -11.01
CA LEU A 47 0.72 1.23 -9.64
C LEU A 47 -0.55 0.40 -9.44
N PHE A 48 -0.60 -0.28 -8.29
CA PHE A 48 -1.84 -0.84 -7.76
C PHE A 48 -2.66 0.27 -7.10
N GLU A 49 -3.84 0.58 -7.65
CA GLU A 49 -4.75 1.59 -7.12
C GLU A 49 -5.98 0.91 -6.49
N PRO A 50 -6.09 0.83 -5.16
CA PRO A 50 -7.21 0.17 -4.50
C PRO A 50 -8.48 1.01 -4.64
N ARG A 51 -9.61 0.32 -4.86
CA ARG A 51 -10.95 0.94 -4.97
C ARG A 51 -11.85 0.59 -3.80
N TYR A 52 -11.87 -0.71 -3.44
CA TYR A 52 -12.68 -1.20 -2.34
C TYR A 52 -11.99 -2.34 -1.60
N ALA A 53 -12.15 -2.35 -0.28
CA ALA A 53 -12.00 -3.54 0.54
C ALA A 53 -13.40 -4.05 0.88
N VAL A 54 -13.74 -5.26 0.44
CA VAL A 54 -15.05 -5.88 0.69
C VAL A 54 -14.89 -6.93 1.78
N ILE A 55 -15.53 -6.71 2.91
CA ILE A 55 -15.45 -7.58 4.09
C ILE A 55 -16.87 -8.01 4.48
N GLY A 56 -17.22 -9.25 4.17
CA GLY A 56 -18.58 -9.77 4.34
C GLY A 56 -19.58 -8.99 3.48
N SER A 57 -20.50 -8.27 4.12
CA SER A 57 -21.54 -7.48 3.45
C SER A 57 -21.17 -6.00 3.27
N GLU A 58 -19.98 -5.58 3.73
CA GLU A 58 -19.55 -4.17 3.70
C GLU A 58 -18.54 -3.93 2.59
N ALA A 59 -18.77 -2.89 1.78
CA ALA A 59 -17.82 -2.40 0.78
C ALA A 59 -17.23 -1.06 1.25
N ILE A 60 -15.97 -1.10 1.68
CA ILE A 60 -15.26 0.05 2.24
C ILE A 60 -14.47 0.72 1.12
N ALA A 61 -14.72 2.01 0.88
CA ALA A 61 -13.96 2.79 -0.10
C ALA A 61 -12.48 2.83 0.30
N ALA A 62 -11.60 2.47 -0.62
CA ALA A 62 -10.17 2.39 -0.41
C ALA A 62 -9.42 3.41 -1.28
N SER A 63 -8.26 3.83 -0.82
CA SER A 63 -7.34 4.69 -1.56
C SER A 63 -5.91 4.48 -1.06
N ARG A 64 -4.92 4.84 -1.86
CA ARG A 64 -3.52 4.85 -1.40
C ARG A 64 -3.30 5.92 -0.33
N TYR A 65 -2.32 5.67 0.52
CA TYR A 65 -1.83 6.70 1.43
C TYR A 65 -1.22 7.85 0.63
N ILE A 66 -1.66 9.09 0.91
CA ILE A 66 -1.08 10.31 0.38
C ILE A 66 -0.17 10.90 1.47
N PRO A 67 1.17 10.94 1.25
CA PRO A 67 2.08 11.51 2.22
C PRO A 67 1.73 12.96 2.52
N ARG A 68 1.45 13.27 3.78
CA ARG A 68 1.37 14.67 4.21
C ARG A 68 2.76 15.29 4.11
N ALA A 69 2.85 16.52 3.58
CA ALA A 69 4.11 17.25 3.51
C ALA A 69 4.77 17.23 4.90
N ARG A 70 5.97 16.64 4.97
CA ARG A 70 6.77 16.64 6.19
C ARG A 70 7.05 18.10 6.53
N ARG A 71 6.58 18.57 7.68
CA ARG A 71 7.06 19.85 8.24
C ARG A 71 8.56 19.67 8.41
N LEU A 72 9.35 20.37 7.61
CA LEU A 72 10.81 20.40 7.73
C LEU A 72 11.15 20.96 9.11
N VAL A 73 11.36 20.08 10.09
CA VAL A 73 12.04 20.45 11.32
C VAL A 73 13.48 20.66 10.92
N ARG A 74 13.91 21.92 10.82
CA ARG A 74 15.32 22.25 10.63
C ARG A 74 16.08 21.75 11.85
N HIS A 75 16.64 20.56 11.76
CA HIS A 75 17.74 20.17 12.63
C HIS A 75 18.97 20.90 12.11
N SER A 76 19.16 22.15 12.54
CA SER A 76 20.43 22.84 12.37
C SER A 76 21.47 22.13 13.22
N HIS A 77 22.05 21.06 12.69
CA HIS A 77 23.32 20.55 13.17
C HIS A 77 24.36 21.58 12.73
N GLY A 78 24.60 22.57 13.60
CA GLY A 78 25.69 23.51 13.45
C GLY A 78 27.00 22.77 13.56
N TYR A 79 27.54 22.32 12.43
CA TYR A 79 28.94 21.94 12.33
C TYR A 79 29.76 23.24 12.28
N SER A 80 30.12 23.76 13.45
CA SER A 80 31.26 24.68 13.56
C SER A 80 32.53 23.83 13.64
N TYR A 81 33.27 23.70 12.55
CA TYR A 81 34.67 23.28 12.61
C TYR A 81 35.51 24.54 12.89
N ARG A 82 36.21 24.55 14.01
CA ARG A 82 37.34 25.45 14.30
C ARG A 82 38.61 24.63 14.29
#